data_AF-A0A0G4EVK7-F1
#
_entry.id   AF-A0A0G4EVK7-F1
#
_cell.length_a   1.000
_cell.length_b   1.000
_cell.length_c   1.000
_cell.angle_alpha   90.00
_cell.angle_beta   90.00
_cell.angle_gamma   90.00
#
_symmetry.space_group_name_H-M   'P 1'
#
loop_
_entity.id
_entity.type
_entity.pdbx_description
1 polymer ?
#
loop_
_entity_poly.entity_id
_entity_poly.type
_entity_poly.pdbx_seq_one_letter_code
_entity_poly.pdbx_strand_id
1 'polypeptide(L)'
;MFQRLAMMVSASGGSRRRRSSDRQGGSAPGAAASSPDSSESVAPCEPQLQSLTCGSEEGDLVLKEAAGCIDDLREMAKTAMGEMEQLGEEIKQLFVANGGSLQPRQTEDRLRLNVGGTVMSIPVSALLHPKMKQTYLATLLLHFIDALPKDANQLPFLEMHPAYFRWLRDQLALLESPHLDEISLHSPEADDPSYAE
;
A
#
# COMPACT_ATOMS: atom_id res chain seq x y z
N MET A 1 24.42 21.61 32.20
CA MET A 1 25.69 22.31 31.96
C MET A 1 26.44 21.55 30.87
N PHE A 2 26.64 22.21 29.71
CA PHE A 2 27.62 21.96 28.63
C PHE A 2 27.66 20.55 27.96
N GLN A 3 27.74 20.36 26.64
CA GLN A 3 28.04 21.28 25.53
C GLN A 3 27.63 20.63 24.18
N ARG A 4 27.05 21.44 23.29
CA ARG A 4 26.89 21.19 21.85
C ARG A 4 28.22 21.52 21.11
N LEU A 5 28.53 20.82 20.03
CA LEU A 5 29.49 21.23 18.99
C LEU A 5 29.03 20.64 17.63
N ALA A 6 28.40 21.45 16.77
CA ALA A 6 28.93 22.10 15.56
C ALA A 6 29.37 21.10 14.46
N MET A 7 28.55 20.87 13.42
CA MET A 7 28.61 21.51 12.08
C MET A 7 29.99 21.49 11.39
N MET A 8 30.08 20.79 10.26
CA MET A 8 30.93 21.22 9.15
C MET A 8 30.33 20.79 7.79
N VAL A 9 29.90 21.81 7.04
CA VAL A 9 29.56 21.79 5.62
C VAL A 9 30.85 21.79 4.82
N SER A 10 30.90 21.07 3.70
CA SER A 10 31.83 21.38 2.61
C SER A 10 31.17 21.09 1.26
N ALA A 11 31.09 22.14 0.45
CA ALA A 11 30.73 22.14 -0.95
C ALA A 11 32.00 22.35 -1.79
N SER A 12 32.00 21.88 -3.05
CA SER A 12 32.54 22.56 -4.26
C SER A 12 33.23 21.61 -5.24
N GLY A 13 32.97 21.87 -6.53
CA GLY A 13 33.63 21.29 -7.70
C GLY A 13 32.61 20.65 -8.65
N GLY A 14 32.08 21.28 -9.71
CA GLY A 14 32.60 22.36 -10.54
C GLY A 14 33.29 21.79 -11.77
N SER A 15 32.57 21.57 -12.87
CA SER A 15 33.19 21.63 -14.22
C SER A 15 32.17 21.88 -15.33
N ARG A 16 32.16 23.14 -15.79
CA ARG A 16 31.58 23.59 -17.06
C ARG A 16 32.48 23.12 -18.21
N ARG A 17 31.89 22.61 -19.30
CA ARG A 17 32.54 22.66 -20.62
C ARG A 17 31.60 23.22 -21.69
N ARG A 18 32.00 24.39 -22.20
CA ARG A 18 31.53 25.12 -23.39
C ARG A 18 32.04 24.40 -24.66
N ARG A 19 31.22 24.22 -25.71
CA ARG A 19 30.98 25.07 -26.91
C ARG A 19 31.89 24.77 -28.12
N SER A 20 31.25 24.43 -29.24
CA SER A 20 31.54 24.83 -30.66
C SER A 20 30.62 23.98 -31.57
N SER A 21 29.55 24.45 -32.21
CA SER A 21 29.36 25.43 -33.31
C SER A 21 30.15 25.13 -34.60
N ASP A 22 29.43 24.69 -35.64
CA ASP A 22 29.55 25.04 -37.08
C ASP A 22 28.68 24.02 -37.87
N ARG A 23 27.97 24.29 -38.98
CA ARG A 23 27.56 25.50 -39.72
C ARG A 23 26.60 25.03 -40.83
N GLN A 24 25.61 25.87 -41.15
CA GLN A 24 25.03 26.15 -42.50
C GLN A 24 24.43 25.00 -43.36
N GLY A 25 23.28 25.15 -44.02
CA GLY A 25 22.41 26.30 -44.27
C GLY A 25 21.34 26.00 -45.36
N GLY A 26 20.39 26.93 -45.53
CA GLY A 26 19.39 27.00 -46.61
C GLY A 26 17.94 26.89 -46.12
N SER A 27 17.24 27.98 -45.75
CA SER A 27 16.41 28.90 -46.59
C SER A 27 15.34 28.16 -47.42
N ALA A 28 14.03 28.44 -47.40
CA ALA A 28 13.30 29.70 -47.17
C ALA A 28 11.79 29.41 -46.82
N PRO A 29 10.81 30.36 -46.91
CA PRO A 29 9.91 30.71 -45.79
C PRO A 29 8.42 30.40 -46.04
N GLY A 30 7.62 30.39 -44.97
CA GLY A 30 6.16 30.37 -45.04
C GLY A 30 5.56 30.99 -43.79
N ALA A 31 5.08 32.23 -43.92
CA ALA A 31 4.44 33.01 -42.87
C ALA A 31 2.93 32.73 -42.83
N ALA A 32 2.38 32.52 -41.63
CA ALA A 32 1.00 32.85 -41.19
C ALA A 32 0.91 32.46 -39.70
N ALA A 33 1.02 33.39 -38.75
CA ALA A 33 -0.04 34.24 -38.22
C ALA A 33 -1.13 33.48 -37.41
N SER A 34 -1.16 33.77 -36.10
CA SER A 34 -2.31 33.85 -35.17
C SER A 34 -3.19 32.59 -34.99
N SER A 35 -3.53 32.11 -33.79
CA SER A 35 -3.99 32.81 -32.58
C SER A 35 -3.89 31.89 -31.35
N PRO A 36 -3.95 32.44 -30.11
CA PRO A 36 -4.09 31.69 -28.87
C PRO A 36 -5.58 31.46 -28.61
N ASP A 37 -6.04 30.20 -28.69
CA ASP A 37 -7.42 29.90 -28.30
C ASP A 37 -7.48 29.52 -26.82
N SER A 38 -8.35 30.25 -26.13
CA SER A 38 -8.64 30.17 -24.72
C SER A 38 -9.95 29.41 -24.59
N SER A 39 -9.94 28.23 -24.00
CA SER A 39 -11.15 27.49 -23.59
C SER A 39 -10.68 26.22 -22.88
N GLU A 40 -11.22 25.79 -21.77
CA GLU A 40 -12.28 26.29 -20.91
C GLU A 40 -12.09 25.44 -19.65
N SER A 41 -11.94 26.07 -18.49
CA SER A 41 -12.05 25.36 -17.22
C SER A 41 -13.51 24.93 -17.11
N VAL A 42 -13.82 23.70 -17.54
CA VAL A 42 -15.11 23.06 -17.27
C VAL A 42 -15.23 22.94 -15.76
N ALA A 43 -15.87 23.94 -15.15
CA ALA A 43 -16.39 23.80 -13.80
C ALA A 43 -17.33 22.59 -13.81
N PRO A 44 -17.34 21.75 -12.76
CA PRO A 44 -18.36 20.73 -12.64
C PRO A 44 -19.70 21.46 -12.46
N CYS A 45 -20.46 21.61 -13.55
CA CYS A 45 -21.87 21.97 -13.46
C CYS A 45 -22.61 20.76 -12.93
N GLU A 46 -22.55 20.52 -11.62
CA GLU A 46 -23.57 19.72 -10.96
C GLU A 46 -24.81 20.61 -10.87
N PRO A 47 -25.91 20.30 -11.59
CA PRO A 47 -27.14 21.06 -11.42
C PRO A 47 -27.61 20.89 -9.98
N GLN A 48 -27.61 21.98 -9.22
CA GLN A 48 -28.13 22.00 -7.85
C GLN A 48 -29.63 21.69 -7.92
N LEU A 49 -30.05 20.57 -7.32
CA LEU A 49 -31.46 20.14 -7.29
C LEU A 49 -32.40 21.24 -6.76
N GLN A 50 -31.85 22.18 -5.98
CA GLN A 50 -32.53 23.36 -5.46
C GLN A 50 -33.04 24.33 -6.56
N SER A 51 -32.52 24.26 -7.79
CA SER A 51 -32.93 25.12 -8.91
C SER A 51 -33.99 24.50 -9.82
N LEU A 52 -34.35 23.24 -9.59
CA LEU A 52 -35.36 22.53 -10.38
C LEU A 52 -36.74 22.78 -9.77
N THR A 53 -37.76 22.93 -10.60
CA THR A 53 -39.16 23.08 -10.18
C THR A 53 -40.03 22.16 -11.04
N CYS A 54 -40.97 21.44 -10.46
CA CYS A 54 -41.95 20.63 -11.18
C CYS A 54 -43.22 21.42 -11.57
N GLY A 55 -43.34 22.68 -11.13
CA GLY A 55 -44.46 23.56 -11.44
C GLY A 55 -45.70 23.36 -10.56
N SER A 56 -45.59 22.54 -9.51
CA SER A 56 -46.59 22.32 -8.46
C SER A 56 -45.98 22.61 -7.10
N GLU A 57 -46.68 23.37 -6.25
CA GLU A 57 -46.20 23.79 -4.93
C GLU A 57 -45.80 22.60 -4.04
N GLU A 58 -46.66 21.58 -3.91
CA GLU A 58 -46.33 20.36 -3.17
C GLU A 58 -45.09 19.64 -3.71
N GLY A 59 -44.93 19.56 -5.04
CA GLY A 59 -43.79 18.87 -5.64
C GLY A 59 -42.48 19.65 -5.50
N ASP A 60 -42.53 20.98 -5.56
CA ASP A 60 -41.38 21.86 -5.34
C ASP A 60 -40.91 21.81 -3.87
N LEU A 61 -41.84 21.63 -2.91
CA LEU A 61 -41.51 21.42 -1.49
C LEU A 61 -40.74 20.11 -1.27
N VAL A 62 -41.23 19.01 -1.85
CA VAL A 62 -40.57 17.69 -1.74
C VAL A 62 -39.20 17.72 -2.41
N LEU A 63 -39.07 18.40 -3.56
CA LEU A 63 -37.80 18.55 -4.26
C LEU A 63 -36.77 19.35 -3.45
N LYS A 64 -37.23 20.41 -2.77
CA LYS A 64 -36.39 21.19 -1.85
C LYS A 64 -35.93 20.38 -0.64
N GLU A 65 -36.82 19.56 -0.07
CA GLU A 65 -36.48 18.66 1.04
C GLU A 65 -35.47 17.58 0.61
N ALA A 66 -35.68 16.97 -0.56
CA ALA A 66 -34.76 15.99 -1.12
C ALA A 66 -33.38 16.60 -1.42
N ALA A 67 -33.34 17.83 -1.95
CA ALA A 67 -32.10 18.56 -2.18
C ALA A 67 -31.35 18.81 -0.87
N GLY A 68 -32.05 19.26 0.17
CA GLY A 68 -31.45 19.45 1.51
C GLY A 68 -30.90 18.15 2.09
N CYS A 69 -31.64 17.05 1.96
CA CYS A 69 -31.20 15.73 2.43
C CYS A 69 -29.92 15.24 1.71
N ILE A 70 -29.81 15.48 0.40
CA ILE A 70 -28.60 15.13 -0.37
C ILE A 70 -27.41 16.00 0.04
N ASP A 71 -27.63 17.29 0.29
CA ASP A 71 -26.59 18.19 0.78
C ASP A 71 -26.11 17.76 2.18
N ASP A 72 -27.03 17.41 3.08
CA ASP A 72 -26.70 16.87 4.42
C ASP A 72 -25.90 15.56 4.32
N LEU A 73 -26.31 14.63 3.44
CA LEU A 73 -25.56 13.39 3.19
C LEU A 73 -24.15 13.66 2.67
N ARG A 74 -24.00 14.66 1.80
CA ARG A 74 -22.69 15.07 1.25
C ARG A 74 -21.78 15.60 2.35
N GLU A 75 -22.29 16.44 3.24
CA GLU A 75 -21.50 16.98 4.36
C GLU A 75 -21.15 15.91 5.39
N MET A 76 -22.07 14.97 5.69
CA MET A 76 -21.78 13.82 6.53
C MET A 76 -20.69 12.92 5.91
N ALA A 77 -20.77 12.65 4.61
CA ALA A 77 -19.78 11.85 3.91
C ALA A 77 -18.38 12.52 3.91
N LYS A 78 -18.31 13.84 3.70
CA LYS A 78 -17.06 14.60 3.80
C LYS A 78 -16.46 14.52 5.20
N THR A 79 -17.29 14.68 6.23
CA THR A 79 -16.86 14.60 7.63
C THR A 79 -16.32 13.22 7.95
N ALA A 80 -17.05 12.16 7.58
CA ALA A 80 -16.63 10.78 7.79
C ALA A 80 -15.32 10.45 7.05
N MET A 81 -15.14 10.94 5.81
CA MET A 81 -13.89 10.77 5.08
C MET A 81 -12.72 11.47 5.80
N GLY A 82 -12.92 12.70 6.28
CA GLY A 82 -11.91 13.42 7.05
C GLY A 82 -11.52 12.69 8.35
N GLU A 83 -12.50 12.17 9.08
CA GLU A 83 -12.26 11.37 10.29
C GLU A 83 -11.50 10.06 9.99
N MET A 84 -11.85 9.37 8.89
CA MET A 84 -11.14 8.16 8.45
C MET A 84 -9.69 8.44 8.07
N GLU A 85 -9.43 9.57 7.40
CA GLU A 85 -8.08 10.00 7.05
C GLU A 85 -7.28 10.33 8.31
N GLN A 86 -7.86 11.08 9.25
CA GLN A 86 -7.23 11.44 10.52
C GLN A 86 -6.88 10.19 11.35
N LEU A 87 -7.81 9.24 11.48
CA LEU A 87 -7.55 7.98 12.17
C LEU A 87 -6.46 7.17 11.45
N GLY A 88 -6.47 7.17 10.12
CA GLY A 88 -5.44 6.51 9.31
C GLY A 88 -4.05 7.11 9.54
N GLU A 89 -3.94 8.42 9.69
CA GLU A 89 -2.69 9.10 10.05
C GLU A 89 -2.25 8.78 11.48
N GLU A 90 -3.17 8.79 12.43
CA GLU A 90 -2.90 8.44 13.82
C GLU A 90 -2.35 7.02 13.94
N ILE A 91 -2.98 6.04 13.28
CA ILE A 91 -2.52 4.65 13.25
C ILE A 91 -1.10 4.59 12.66
N LYS A 92 -0.83 5.27 11.55
CA LYS A 92 0.52 5.30 10.93
C LYS A 92 1.55 5.89 11.89
N GLN A 93 1.19 6.97 12.59
CA GLN A 93 2.07 7.61 13.58
C GLN A 93 2.38 6.68 14.75
N LEU A 94 1.35 6.04 15.33
CA LEU A 94 1.53 5.07 16.40
C LEU A 94 2.37 3.87 15.95
N PHE A 95 2.16 3.41 14.72
CA PHE A 95 2.91 2.30 14.14
C PHE A 95 4.41 2.60 14.08
N VAL A 96 4.78 3.77 13.55
CA VAL A 96 6.18 4.23 13.46
C VAL A 96 6.76 4.55 14.83
N ALA A 97 5.98 5.17 15.73
CA ALA A 97 6.41 5.49 17.09
C ALA A 97 6.78 4.24 17.89
N ASN A 98 6.11 3.11 17.63
CA ASN A 98 6.41 1.81 18.24
C ASN A 98 7.53 1.03 17.52
N GLY A 99 8.24 1.64 16.57
CA GLY A 99 9.36 1.02 15.85
C GLY A 99 8.95 0.16 14.65
N GLY A 100 7.70 0.30 14.19
CA GLY A 100 7.20 -0.37 12.99
C GLY A 100 7.55 0.37 11.71
N SER A 101 7.82 -0.36 10.63
CA SER A 101 7.97 0.18 9.28
C SER A 101 6.66 0.06 8.50
N LEU A 102 6.16 1.16 7.92
CA LEU A 102 4.91 1.15 7.14
C LEU A 102 4.98 0.26 5.89
N GLN A 103 6.18 0.08 5.33
CA GLN A 103 6.39 -0.91 4.27
C GLN A 103 7.01 -2.18 4.87
N PRO A 104 6.42 -3.36 4.59
CA PRO A 104 7.02 -4.61 5.01
C PRO A 104 8.36 -4.79 4.28
N ARG A 105 9.36 -5.35 4.98
CA ARG A 105 10.64 -5.66 4.34
C ARG A 105 10.43 -6.74 3.28
N GLN A 106 10.40 -6.33 2.02
CA GLN A 106 10.35 -7.23 0.85
C GLN A 106 11.75 -7.53 0.29
N THR A 107 12.80 -6.94 0.87
CA THR A 107 14.15 -6.95 0.28
C THR A 107 14.86 -8.29 0.45
N GLU A 108 14.47 -9.10 1.44
CA GLU A 108 15.06 -10.40 1.71
C GLU A 108 14.04 -11.50 1.40
N ASP A 109 14.43 -12.49 0.61
CA ASP A 109 13.59 -13.66 0.29
C ASP A 109 13.30 -14.50 1.56
N ARG A 110 14.25 -14.50 2.50
CA ARG A 110 14.14 -15.25 3.75
C ARG A 110 14.57 -14.45 4.96
N LEU A 111 13.71 -14.41 5.97
CA LEU A 111 13.98 -13.83 7.28
C LEU A 111 14.73 -14.85 8.15
N ARG A 112 15.83 -14.43 8.79
CA ARG A 112 16.53 -15.21 9.81
C ARG A 112 16.26 -14.63 11.19
N LEU A 113 15.88 -15.50 12.13
CA LEU A 113 15.59 -15.10 13.50
C LEU A 113 16.04 -16.19 14.49
N ASN A 114 16.40 -15.77 15.69
CA ASN A 114 16.67 -16.64 16.82
C ASN A 114 15.37 -16.87 17.60
N VAL A 115 14.89 -18.11 17.62
CA VAL A 115 13.65 -18.49 18.32
C VAL A 115 13.99 -19.37 19.50
N GLY A 116 13.82 -18.86 20.73
CA GLY A 116 14.08 -19.62 21.95
C GLY A 116 15.49 -20.22 22.02
N GLY A 117 16.49 -19.56 21.42
CA GLY A 117 17.88 -20.03 21.35
C GLY A 117 18.24 -20.79 20.07
N THR A 118 17.28 -21.06 19.17
CA THR A 118 17.51 -21.76 17.90
C THR A 118 17.36 -20.81 16.72
N VAL A 119 18.40 -20.67 15.90
CA VAL A 119 18.32 -19.87 14.66
C VAL A 119 17.50 -20.61 13.60
N MET A 120 16.46 -19.97 13.09
CA MET A 120 15.60 -20.48 12.04
C MET A 120 15.45 -19.48 10.90
N SER A 121 15.14 -19.99 9.71
CA SER A 121 14.91 -19.18 8.52
C SER A 121 13.53 -19.47 7.93
N ILE A 122 12.74 -18.43 7.73
CA ILE A 122 11.40 -18.50 7.15
C ILE A 122 11.33 -17.66 5.86
N PRO A 123 10.57 -18.10 4.86
CA PRO A 123 10.39 -17.33 3.65
C PRO A 123 9.44 -16.15 3.90
N VAL A 124 9.78 -14.98 3.35
CA VAL A 124 8.97 -13.77 3.51
C VAL A 124 7.69 -13.86 2.67
N SER A 125 7.73 -14.56 1.53
CA SER A 125 6.57 -14.91 0.70
C SER A 125 5.45 -15.58 1.51
N ALA A 126 5.79 -16.57 2.34
CA ALA A 126 4.79 -17.26 3.16
C ALA A 126 4.17 -16.35 4.24
N LEU A 127 4.92 -15.36 4.76
CA LEU A 127 4.37 -14.36 5.68
C LEU A 127 3.42 -13.38 4.99
N LEU A 128 3.67 -13.07 3.71
CA LEU A 128 2.82 -12.19 2.88
C LEU A 128 1.57 -12.90 2.33
N HIS A 129 1.47 -14.22 2.50
CA HIS A 129 0.32 -15.00 2.04
C HIS A 129 -1.00 -14.45 2.64
N PRO A 130 -2.12 -14.40 1.89
CA PRO A 130 -3.38 -13.83 2.37
C PRO A 130 -3.89 -14.40 3.70
N LYS A 131 -3.68 -15.72 3.93
CA LYS A 131 -4.05 -16.40 5.18
C LYS A 131 -3.11 -16.07 6.37
N MET A 132 -1.92 -15.51 6.12
CA MET A 132 -0.91 -15.25 7.15
C MET A 132 -0.66 -13.76 7.41
N LYS A 133 -0.72 -12.90 6.39
CA LYS A 133 -0.29 -11.50 6.46
C LYS A 133 -1.04 -10.65 7.50
N GLN A 134 -2.26 -11.04 7.86
CA GLN A 134 -3.09 -10.35 8.86
C GLN A 134 -2.90 -10.89 10.28
N THR A 135 -2.05 -11.90 10.47
CA THR A 135 -1.75 -12.42 11.81
C THR A 135 -0.80 -11.50 12.57
N TYR A 136 -0.90 -11.52 13.90
CA TYR A 136 0.01 -10.79 14.77
C TYR A 136 1.47 -11.12 14.50
N LEU A 137 1.78 -12.41 14.31
CA LEU A 137 3.15 -12.86 14.05
C LEU A 137 3.67 -12.35 12.71
N ALA A 138 2.89 -12.41 11.63
CA ALA A 138 3.30 -11.86 10.35
C ALA A 138 3.51 -10.34 10.45
N THR A 139 2.61 -9.63 11.13
CA THR A 139 2.73 -8.18 11.34
C THR A 139 4.03 -7.85 12.09
N LEU A 140 4.30 -8.56 13.18
CA LEU A 140 5.51 -8.40 13.99
C LEU A 140 6.78 -8.63 13.14
N LEU A 141 6.82 -9.73 12.39
CA LEU A 141 8.02 -10.13 11.64
C LEU A 141 8.21 -9.33 10.35
N LEU A 142 7.15 -8.81 9.72
CA LEU A 142 7.25 -8.02 8.49
C LEU A 142 7.55 -6.55 8.76
N HIS A 143 7.03 -6.00 9.86
CA HIS A 143 7.04 -4.57 10.11
C HIS A 143 7.85 -4.14 11.34
N PHE A 144 7.97 -4.98 12.36
CA PHE A 144 8.61 -4.64 13.64
C PHE A 144 9.91 -5.43 13.88
N ILE A 145 10.45 -6.10 12.86
CA ILE A 145 11.64 -6.95 13.01
C ILE A 145 12.85 -6.20 13.60
N ASP A 146 13.04 -4.95 13.21
CA ASP A 146 14.16 -4.12 13.67
C ASP A 146 13.97 -3.65 15.13
N ALA A 147 12.73 -3.65 15.62
CA ALA A 147 12.39 -3.32 17.00
C ALA A 147 12.51 -4.53 17.94
N LEU A 148 12.67 -5.75 17.41
CA LEU A 148 12.87 -6.93 18.24
C LEU A 148 14.22 -6.87 18.96
N PRO A 149 14.31 -7.43 20.19
CA PRO A 149 15.59 -7.66 20.85
C PRO A 149 16.53 -8.44 19.93
N LYS A 150 17.83 -8.16 20.01
CA LYS A 150 18.85 -8.87 19.22
C LYS A 150 19.66 -9.79 20.10
N ASP A 151 20.00 -10.96 19.58
CA ASP A 151 20.92 -11.88 20.25
C ASP A 151 22.38 -11.42 20.13
N ALA A 152 23.31 -12.20 20.69
CA ALA A 152 24.75 -11.91 20.62
C ALA A 152 25.29 -11.84 19.17
N ASN A 153 24.61 -12.46 18.21
CA ASN A 153 24.96 -12.47 16.79
C ASN A 153 24.22 -11.38 16.00
N GLN A 154 23.57 -10.43 16.68
CA GLN A 154 22.75 -9.38 16.07
C GLN A 154 21.53 -9.88 15.30
N LEU A 155 21.07 -11.12 15.55
CA LEU A 155 19.84 -11.65 14.96
C LEU A 155 18.62 -11.26 15.80
N PRO A 156 17.48 -10.92 15.17
CA PRO A 156 16.23 -10.70 15.87
C PRO A 156 15.86 -11.92 16.71
N PHE A 157 15.53 -11.69 17.98
CA PHE A 157 15.20 -12.72 18.95
C PHE A 157 13.69 -12.74 19.23
N LEU A 158 13.13 -13.94 19.21
CA LEU A 158 11.75 -14.23 19.55
C LEU A 158 11.72 -15.24 20.70
N GLU A 159 11.15 -14.83 21.83
CA GLU A 159 10.94 -15.71 22.98
C GLU A 159 9.77 -16.65 22.71
N MET A 160 10.05 -17.75 22.02
CA MET A 160 9.06 -18.79 21.74
C MET A 160 9.71 -20.17 21.73
N HIS A 161 8.93 -21.20 22.06
CA HIS A 161 9.43 -22.55 22.10
C HIS A 161 9.81 -23.04 20.67
N PRO A 162 11.06 -23.49 20.43
CA PRO A 162 11.55 -23.81 19.09
C PRO A 162 10.73 -24.86 18.36
N ALA A 163 10.19 -25.86 19.07
CA ALA A 163 9.40 -26.93 18.45
C ALA A 163 8.11 -26.41 17.78
N TYR A 164 7.42 -25.44 18.41
CA TYR A 164 6.21 -24.86 17.84
C TYR A 164 6.53 -23.98 16.63
N PHE A 165 7.64 -23.22 16.68
CA PHE A 165 8.06 -22.43 15.52
C PHE A 165 8.47 -23.31 14.34
N ARG A 166 9.09 -24.46 14.62
CA ARG A 166 9.42 -25.45 13.59
C ARG A 166 8.15 -25.98 12.91
N TRP A 167 7.15 -26.38 13.70
CA TRP A 167 5.86 -26.79 13.16
C TRP A 167 5.23 -25.68 12.31
N LEU A 168 5.22 -24.43 12.80
CA LEU A 168 4.71 -23.30 12.04
C LEU A 168 5.46 -23.09 10.72
N ARG A 169 6.79 -23.14 10.74
CA ARG A 169 7.62 -23.05 9.53
C ARG A 169 7.23 -24.13 8.53
N ASP A 170 7.00 -25.35 9.00
CA ASP A 170 6.59 -26.45 8.13
C ASP A 170 5.19 -26.22 7.55
N GLN A 171 4.26 -25.64 8.32
CA GLN A 171 2.95 -25.19 7.80
C GLN A 171 3.06 -24.07 6.77
N LEU A 172 3.96 -23.10 7.00
CA LEU A 172 4.25 -22.04 6.05
C LEU A 172 4.80 -22.58 4.73
N ALA A 173 5.65 -23.61 4.78
CA ALA A 173 6.17 -24.27 3.58
C ALA A 173 5.06 -24.99 2.77
N LEU A 174 4.03 -25.54 3.45
CA LEU A 174 2.86 -26.10 2.77
C LEU A 174 2.07 -25.03 2.02
N LEU A 175 1.94 -23.81 2.58
CA LEU A 175 1.26 -22.70 1.93
C LEU A 175 1.97 -22.22 0.65
N GLU A 176 3.27 -22.47 0.52
CA GLU A 176 4.02 -22.20 -0.72
C GLU A 176 3.86 -23.31 -1.76
N SER A 177 3.39 -24.49 -1.34
CA SER A 177 3.21 -25.61 -2.24
C SER A 177 1.93 -25.43 -3.07
N PRO A 178 2.00 -25.61 -4.41
CA PRO A 178 0.83 -25.44 -5.30
C PRO A 178 -0.26 -26.50 -5.11
N HIS A 179 -0.09 -27.45 -4.18
CA HIS A 179 -0.96 -28.63 -4.03
C HIS A 179 -2.14 -28.42 -3.07
N LEU A 180 -2.36 -27.22 -2.54
CA LEU A 180 -3.41 -26.98 -1.54
C LEU A 180 -4.78 -26.60 -2.10
N ASP A 181 -4.88 -26.23 -3.38
CA ASP A 181 -6.15 -25.73 -3.94
C ASP A 181 -6.93 -26.76 -4.76
N GLU A 182 -6.32 -27.87 -5.18
CA GLU A 182 -6.99 -28.87 -6.01
C GLU A 182 -6.56 -30.30 -5.63
N ILE A 183 -7.36 -30.94 -4.77
CA ILE A 183 -7.30 -32.40 -4.63
C ILE A 183 -8.25 -32.95 -5.70
N SER A 184 -7.69 -33.37 -6.84
CA SER A 184 -8.45 -34.11 -7.85
C SER A 184 -8.83 -35.47 -7.25
N LEU A 185 -10.04 -35.56 -6.69
CA LEU A 185 -10.64 -36.82 -6.32
C LEU A 185 -11.03 -37.53 -7.62
N HIS A 186 -10.17 -38.43 -8.08
CA HIS A 186 -10.54 -39.34 -9.16
C HIS A 186 -11.70 -40.20 -8.66
N SER A 187 -12.85 -40.16 -9.36
CA SER A 187 -13.95 -41.09 -9.09
C SER A 187 -13.42 -42.51 -9.30
N PRO A 188 -13.36 -43.35 -8.24
CA PRO A 188 -12.84 -44.72 -8.36
C PRO A 188 -13.72 -45.60 -9.26
N GLU A 189 -14.94 -45.15 -9.54
CA GLU A 189 -15.95 -45.82 -10.36
C GLU A 189 -15.63 -45.77 -11.87
N ALA A 190 -14.74 -44.87 -12.31
CA ALA A 190 -14.42 -44.71 -13.73
C ALA A 190 -13.55 -45.86 -14.30
N ASP A 191 -12.80 -46.54 -13.43
CA ASP A 191 -11.92 -47.66 -13.79
C ASP A 191 -12.41 -49.01 -13.22
N ASP A 192 -13.56 -49.04 -12.54
CA ASP A 192 -14.13 -50.27 -11.98
C ASP A 192 -15.10 -50.93 -12.99
N PRO A 193 -14.72 -52.06 -13.61
CA PRO A 193 -15.60 -52.77 -14.53
C PRO A 193 -16.85 -53.36 -13.86
N SER A 194 -16.91 -53.39 -12.52
CA SER A 194 -18.10 -53.83 -11.78
C SER A 194 -19.23 -52.79 -11.74
N TYR A 195 -18.96 -51.54 -12.14
CA TYR A 195 -19.95 -50.46 -12.25
C TYR A 195 -20.59 -50.33 -13.65
N ALA A 196 -20.29 -51.24 -14.58
CA ALA A 196 -20.76 -51.20 -15.97
C ALA A 196 -22.11 -51.90 -16.24
N GLU A 197 -22.91 -52.19 -15.21
CA GLU A 197 -24.24 -52.85 -15.34
C GLU A 197 -25.43 -51.88 -15.32
#